data_AF-A0A9X3CBG8-F1
#
_entry.id   AF-A0A9X3CBG8-F1
#
_cell.length_a   1.000
_cell.length_b   1.000
_cell.length_c   1.000
_cell.angle_alpha   90.00
_cell.angle_beta   90.00
_cell.angle_gamma   90.00
#
_symmetry.space_group_name_H-M   'P 1'
#
loop_
_entity.id
_entity.type
_entity.pdbx_description
1 polymer ?
#
loop_
_entity_poly.entity_id
_entity_poly.type
_entity_poly.pdbx_seq_one_letter_code
_entity_poly.pdbx_strand_id
1 'polypeptide(L)'
;MALTLNQISEYAVPWKVPTLTRKWKRHVIWLVIIVNILSAGLSTRSYLLLWLSNDQLGRVYFQLGEYTQASEVFEDNKWRAMSLYMAEDFKTSAQTWAQVTDLPANVAMFNQANAYAHQQNYYQAFVLYQKILDTTPNHQGAKKNIEIVEPLIKTSASLGDSGDNAIIDKESQQESSENLGNQYQAETLSDQEWLESIESDPKVFLKKKFFIEQYEEAKRKAQQAQNK
;
A
#
# COMPACT_ATOMS: atom_id res chain seq x y z
N MET A 1 26.60 -20.96 -66.80
CA MET A 1 26.29 -19.53 -66.80
C MET A 1 26.72 -18.95 -65.46
N ALA A 2 27.85 -18.26 -65.41
CA ALA A 2 28.26 -17.49 -64.24
C ALA A 2 28.96 -16.23 -64.76
N LEU A 3 28.27 -15.09 -64.67
CA LEU A 3 28.88 -13.78 -64.93
C LEU A 3 29.81 -13.48 -63.76
N THR A 4 31.04 -13.06 -64.07
CA THR A 4 32.07 -12.79 -63.08
C THR A 4 31.70 -11.58 -62.23
N LEU A 5 32.05 -11.63 -60.93
CA LEU A 5 31.76 -10.58 -59.93
C LEU A 5 32.27 -9.18 -60.31
N ASN A 6 33.10 -9.07 -61.35
CA ASN A 6 33.69 -7.82 -61.81
C ASN A 6 32.74 -6.95 -62.66
N GLN A 7 31.58 -7.48 -63.06
CA GLN A 7 30.62 -6.76 -63.91
C GLN A 7 29.54 -6.00 -63.12
N ILE A 8 29.50 -6.13 -61.79
CA ILE A 8 28.44 -5.56 -60.93
C ILE A 8 28.85 -4.18 -60.36
N SER A 9 30.13 -3.81 -60.40
CA SER A 9 30.64 -2.56 -59.84
C SER A 9 30.36 -1.32 -60.69
N GLU A 10 30.06 -1.47 -61.99
CA GLU A 10 29.77 -0.34 -62.89
C GLU A 10 28.37 0.28 -62.67
N TYR A 11 27.49 -0.36 -61.90
CA TYR A 11 26.13 0.14 -61.63
C TYR A 11 25.92 0.60 -60.19
N ALA A 12 26.99 0.68 -59.40
CA ALA A 12 26.90 1.20 -58.03
C ALA A 12 26.65 2.71 -58.06
N VAL A 13 25.37 3.10 -58.15
CA VAL A 13 24.95 4.48 -57.95
C VAL A 13 25.36 4.87 -56.53
N PRO A 14 26.26 5.86 -56.33
CA PRO A 14 26.63 6.29 -55.00
C PRO A 14 25.43 6.98 -54.38
N TRP A 15 24.68 6.26 -53.54
CA TRP A 15 23.67 6.86 -52.67
C TRP A 15 24.39 7.86 -51.78
N LYS A 16 24.34 9.14 -52.16
CA LYS A 16 24.72 10.23 -51.26
C LYS A 16 23.71 10.23 -50.14
N VAL A 17 23.99 9.50 -49.06
CA VAL A 17 23.28 9.70 -47.80
C VAL A 17 23.41 11.19 -47.47
N PRO A 18 22.32 11.97 -47.42
CA PRO A 18 22.41 13.38 -47.11
C PRO A 18 23.09 13.50 -45.76
N THR A 19 24.30 14.05 -45.72
CA THR A 19 24.97 14.27 -44.45
C THR A 19 24.15 15.32 -43.72
N LEU A 20 23.51 14.87 -42.64
CA LEU A 20 22.62 15.71 -41.85
C LEU A 20 23.39 16.96 -41.43
N THR A 21 23.11 18.08 -42.09
CA THR A 21 23.91 19.29 -41.90
C THR A 21 23.80 19.73 -40.44
N ARG A 22 24.86 20.31 -39.90
CA ARG A 22 24.91 20.81 -38.51
C ARG A 22 23.71 21.72 -38.16
N LYS A 23 23.14 22.40 -39.16
CA LYS A 23 21.91 23.21 -39.04
C LYS A 23 20.68 22.33 -38.79
N TRP A 24 20.50 21.25 -39.55
CA TRP A 24 19.37 20.32 -39.38
C TRP A 24 19.40 19.61 -38.02
N LYS A 25 20.60 19.22 -37.54
CA LYS A 25 20.77 18.68 -36.17
C LYS A 25 20.32 19.66 -35.09
N ARG A 26 20.65 20.94 -35.21
CA ARG A 26 20.19 22.00 -34.28
C ARG A 26 18.67 22.16 -34.32
N HIS A 27 18.04 22.10 -35.50
CA HIS A 27 16.60 22.21 -35.61
C HIS A 27 15.87 21.00 -35.00
N VAL A 28 16.40 19.78 -35.16
CA VAL A 28 15.86 18.58 -34.49
C VAL A 28 15.99 18.69 -32.97
N ILE A 29 17.12 19.17 -32.45
CA ILE A 29 17.30 19.41 -31.01
C ILE A 29 16.29 20.43 -30.49
N TRP A 30 16.10 21.56 -31.18
CA TRP A 30 15.10 22.56 -30.81
C TRP A 30 13.67 22.02 -30.91
N LEU A 31 13.37 21.18 -31.91
CA LEU A 31 12.07 20.53 -32.03
C LEU A 31 11.78 19.60 -30.85
N VAL A 32 12.77 18.78 -30.45
CA VAL A 32 12.65 17.91 -29.26
C VAL A 32 12.45 18.75 -28.00
N ILE A 33 13.20 19.84 -27.82
CA ILE A 33 13.06 20.73 -26.67
C ILE A 33 11.66 21.38 -26.66
N ILE A 34 11.18 21.88 -27.79
CA ILE A 34 9.86 22.52 -27.91
C ILE A 34 8.73 21.51 -27.68
N VAL A 35 8.86 20.28 -28.18
CA VAL A 35 7.89 19.20 -27.91
C VAL A 35 7.86 18.85 -26.42
N ASN A 36 9.00 18.80 -25.74
CA ASN A 36 9.05 18.58 -24.30
C ASN A 36 8.44 19.75 -23.50
N ILE A 37 8.68 20.99 -23.93
CA ILE A 37 8.11 22.19 -23.28
C ILE A 37 6.60 22.29 -23.49
N LEU A 38 6.10 22.00 -24.71
CA LEU A 38 4.65 22.01 -24.97
C LEU A 38 3.93 20.86 -24.25
N SER A 39 4.53 19.66 -24.17
CA SER A 39 3.97 18.55 -23.38
C SER A 39 3.93 18.83 -21.89
N ALA A 40 4.88 19.62 -21.36
CA ALA A 40 4.85 20.05 -19.95
C ALA A 40 3.72 21.04 -19.64
N GLY A 41 3.19 21.77 -20.62
CA GLY A 41 2.18 22.81 -20.42
C GLY A 41 0.75 22.30 -20.13
N LEU A 42 0.45 21.02 -20.36
CA LEU A 42 -0.89 20.45 -20.20
C LEU A 42 -1.08 19.65 -18.90
N SER A 43 0.00 19.19 -18.26
CA SER A 43 -0.05 18.42 -17.00
C SER A 43 1.34 18.21 -16.39
N THR A 44 1.94 19.27 -15.84
CA THR A 44 3.27 19.20 -15.19
C THR A 44 3.39 18.11 -14.13
N ARG A 45 2.30 17.82 -13.39
CA ARG A 45 2.27 16.71 -12.40
C ARG A 45 2.44 15.36 -13.09
N SER A 46 1.63 15.03 -14.08
CA SER A 46 1.66 13.73 -14.77
C SER A 46 2.99 13.49 -15.49
N TYR A 47 3.60 14.53 -16.07
CA TYR A 47 4.88 14.37 -16.76
C TYR A 47 6.04 14.13 -15.79
N LEU A 48 6.08 14.78 -14.62
CA LEU A 48 7.12 14.51 -13.61
C LEU A 48 6.96 13.10 -13.01
N LEU A 49 5.72 12.63 -12.83
CA LEU A 49 5.42 11.29 -12.32
C LEU A 49 5.88 10.16 -13.27
N LEU A 50 6.03 10.42 -14.57
CA LEU A 50 6.57 9.45 -15.54
C LEU A 50 8.05 9.10 -15.33
N TRP A 51 8.77 9.93 -14.57
CA TRP A 51 10.20 9.72 -14.27
C TRP A 51 10.44 9.15 -12.87
N LEU A 52 9.39 8.99 -12.07
CA LEU A 52 9.50 8.37 -10.74
C LEU A 52 9.50 6.85 -10.89
N SER A 53 10.28 6.16 -10.05
CA SER A 53 10.06 4.72 -9.88
C SER A 53 8.70 4.47 -9.25
N ASN A 54 8.19 3.24 -9.43
CA ASN A 54 6.96 2.78 -8.82
C ASN A 54 6.93 3.00 -7.29
N ASP A 55 8.03 2.73 -6.59
CA ASP A 55 8.14 3.01 -5.15
C ASP A 55 8.17 4.50 -4.80
N GLN A 56 8.80 5.35 -5.63
CA GLN A 56 8.79 6.80 -5.42
C GLN A 56 7.39 7.37 -5.62
N LEU A 57 6.68 6.89 -6.64
CA LEU A 57 5.29 7.25 -6.89
C LEU A 57 4.39 6.77 -5.75
N GLY A 58 4.60 5.55 -5.27
CA GLY A 58 3.91 5.00 -4.10
C GLY A 58 4.10 5.85 -2.86
N ARG A 59 5.32 6.33 -2.59
CA ARG A 59 5.62 7.25 -1.48
C ARG A 59 4.84 8.56 -1.59
N VAL A 60 4.70 9.11 -2.80
CA VAL A 60 3.88 10.31 -3.04
C VAL A 60 2.42 10.02 -2.70
N TYR A 61 1.83 8.94 -3.22
CA TYR A 61 0.44 8.57 -2.89
C TYR A 61 0.25 8.34 -1.39
N PHE A 62 1.18 7.62 -0.74
CA PHE A 62 1.13 7.34 0.69
C PHE A 62 1.16 8.63 1.52
N GLN A 63 2.03 9.59 1.17
CA GLN A 63 2.09 10.89 1.85
C GLN A 63 0.84 11.75 1.65
N LEU A 64 0.14 11.57 0.53
CA LEU A 64 -1.13 12.23 0.26
C LEU A 64 -2.33 11.54 0.93
N GLY A 65 -2.13 10.41 1.62
CA GLY A 65 -3.20 9.62 2.21
C GLY A 65 -3.96 8.73 1.22
N GLU A 66 -3.51 8.67 -0.03
CA GLU A 66 -4.10 7.89 -1.12
C GLU A 66 -3.60 6.43 -1.04
N TYR A 67 -3.92 5.75 0.05
CA TYR A 67 -3.31 4.46 0.41
C TYR A 67 -3.66 3.32 -0.56
N THR A 68 -4.86 3.35 -1.15
CA THR A 68 -5.25 2.37 -2.17
C THR A 68 -4.34 2.49 -3.39
N GLN A 69 -4.19 3.69 -3.95
CA GLN A 69 -3.31 3.97 -5.09
C GLN A 69 -1.85 3.68 -4.75
N ALA A 70 -1.41 4.01 -3.54
CA ALA A 70 -0.07 3.68 -3.06
C ALA A 70 0.19 2.17 -3.12
N SER A 71 -0.76 1.36 -2.63
CA SER A 71 -0.66 -0.11 -2.61
C SER A 71 -0.65 -0.77 -3.98
N GLU A 72 -1.21 -0.11 -4.99
CA GLU A 72 -1.24 -0.60 -6.37
C GLU A 72 0.10 -0.42 -7.08
N VAL A 73 0.85 0.63 -6.72
CA VAL A 73 2.09 0.99 -7.40
C VAL A 73 3.35 0.53 -6.66
N PHE A 74 3.33 0.34 -5.34
CA PHE A 74 4.52 -0.12 -4.61
C PHE A 74 5.01 -1.49 -5.10
N GLU A 75 6.30 -1.59 -5.40
CA GLU A 75 7.00 -2.85 -5.68
C GLU A 75 7.60 -3.43 -4.39
N ASP A 76 8.05 -2.56 -3.47
CA ASP A 76 8.49 -2.97 -2.14
C ASP A 76 7.30 -3.51 -1.33
N ASN A 77 7.34 -4.81 -0.99
CA ASN A 77 6.28 -5.50 -0.28
C ASN A 77 5.98 -4.90 1.11
N LYS A 78 6.96 -4.30 1.80
CA LYS A 78 6.74 -3.69 3.12
C LYS A 78 5.84 -2.47 2.98
N TRP A 79 6.19 -1.59 2.05
CA TRP A 79 5.44 -0.37 1.77
C TRP A 79 4.08 -0.67 1.15
N ARG A 80 4.01 -1.69 0.30
CA ARG A 80 2.75 -2.20 -0.23
C ARG A 80 1.84 -2.74 0.87
N ALA A 81 2.34 -3.61 1.74
CA ALA A 81 1.56 -4.19 2.83
C ALA A 81 1.06 -3.14 3.83
N MET A 82 1.90 -2.14 4.13
CA MET A 82 1.53 -1.00 4.96
C MET A 82 0.45 -0.13 4.31
N SER A 83 0.59 0.14 3.01
CA SER A 83 -0.44 0.88 2.25
C SER A 83 -1.78 0.12 2.25
N LEU A 84 -1.77 -1.20 2.06
CA LEU A 84 -2.97 -2.04 2.17
C LEU A 84 -3.59 -1.96 3.57
N TYR A 85 -2.75 -1.97 4.62
CA TYR A 85 -3.21 -1.84 6.01
C TYR A 85 -3.90 -0.50 6.26
N MET A 86 -3.29 0.61 5.79
CA MET A 86 -3.83 1.96 5.92
C MET A 86 -5.08 2.20 5.04
N ALA A 87 -5.19 1.47 3.94
CA ALA A 87 -6.38 1.40 3.09
C ALA A 87 -7.47 0.45 3.66
N GLU A 88 -7.25 -0.12 4.84
CA GLU A 88 -8.15 -1.08 5.51
C GLU A 88 -8.37 -2.40 4.75
N ASP A 89 -7.57 -2.69 3.72
CA ASP A 89 -7.50 -4.02 3.11
C ASP A 89 -6.61 -4.95 3.95
N PHE A 90 -7.08 -5.24 5.16
CA PHE A 90 -6.36 -6.03 6.14
C PHE A 90 -6.09 -7.45 5.67
N LYS A 91 -6.97 -8.02 4.84
CA LYS A 91 -6.80 -9.37 4.31
C LYS A 91 -5.61 -9.44 3.38
N THR A 92 -5.55 -8.54 2.38
CA THR A 92 -4.44 -8.51 1.43
C THR A 92 -3.17 -8.05 2.15
N SER A 93 -3.26 -7.08 3.06
CA SER A 93 -2.13 -6.64 3.88
C SER A 93 -1.46 -7.80 4.63
N ALA A 94 -2.23 -8.65 5.33
CA ALA A 94 -1.68 -9.80 6.03
C ALA A 94 -0.96 -10.78 5.09
N GLN A 95 -1.50 -10.99 3.88
CA GLN A 95 -0.89 -11.86 2.87
C GLN A 95 0.40 -11.25 2.29
N THR A 96 0.45 -9.93 2.12
CA THR A 96 1.64 -9.23 1.62
C THR A 96 2.73 -9.17 2.70
N TRP A 97 2.38 -8.94 3.97
CA TRP A 97 3.33 -9.01 5.08
C TRP A 97 3.99 -10.39 5.21
N ALA A 98 3.27 -11.47 4.92
CA ALA A 98 3.83 -12.82 4.89
C ALA A 98 4.91 -13.04 3.81
N GLN A 99 4.97 -12.16 2.80
CA GLN A 99 5.94 -12.21 1.70
C GLN A 99 7.15 -11.29 1.93
N VAL A 100 7.16 -10.52 3.02
CA VAL A 100 8.28 -9.65 3.39
C VAL A 100 9.41 -10.50 3.99
N THR A 101 10.59 -10.44 3.38
CA THR A 101 11.76 -11.25 3.77
C THR A 101 12.99 -10.42 4.14
N ASP A 102 12.93 -9.11 3.89
CA ASP A 102 14.01 -8.15 4.07
C ASP A 102 13.87 -7.31 5.35
N LEU A 103 12.88 -7.63 6.20
CA LEU A 103 12.78 -7.15 7.58
C LEU A 103 13.13 -8.27 8.58
N PRO A 104 13.47 -7.92 9.83
CA PRO A 104 13.44 -8.88 10.92
C PRO A 104 12.08 -9.58 10.99
N ALA A 105 12.12 -10.91 11.16
CA ALA A 105 10.93 -11.74 11.08
C ALA A 105 9.85 -11.32 12.11
N ASN A 106 10.26 -10.88 13.31
CA ASN A 106 9.33 -10.40 14.33
C ASN A 106 8.58 -9.14 13.90
N VAL A 107 9.21 -8.21 13.17
CA VAL A 107 8.57 -6.97 12.67
C VAL A 107 7.54 -7.28 11.59
N ALA A 108 7.91 -8.08 10.59
CA ALA A 108 6.98 -8.49 9.53
C ALA A 108 5.79 -9.29 10.10
N MET A 109 6.07 -10.23 11.02
CA MET A 109 5.03 -11.02 11.69
C MET A 109 4.13 -10.17 12.59
N PHE A 110 4.66 -9.15 13.26
CA PHE A 110 3.87 -8.26 14.11
C PHE A 110 2.84 -7.49 13.28
N ASN A 111 3.28 -6.92 12.15
CA ASN A 111 2.39 -6.23 11.24
C ASN A 111 1.37 -7.16 10.55
N GLN A 112 1.78 -8.39 10.21
CA GLN A 112 0.87 -9.44 9.76
C GLN A 112 -0.20 -9.76 10.81
N ALA A 113 0.19 -9.91 12.07
CA ALA A 113 -0.71 -10.18 13.18
C ALA A 113 -1.69 -9.02 13.44
N ASN A 114 -1.22 -7.78 13.36
CA ASN A 114 -2.06 -6.59 13.44
C ASN A 114 -3.11 -6.58 12.32
N ALA A 115 -2.71 -6.88 11.09
CA ALA A 115 -3.64 -7.00 9.96
C ALA A 115 -4.70 -8.09 10.22
N TYR A 116 -4.32 -9.27 10.69
CA TYR A 116 -5.29 -10.30 11.07
C TYR A 116 -6.24 -9.86 12.20
N ALA A 117 -5.74 -9.15 13.22
CA ALA A 117 -6.56 -8.66 14.31
C ALA A 117 -7.62 -7.67 13.83
N HIS A 118 -7.25 -6.76 12.93
CA HIS A 118 -8.19 -5.82 12.31
C HIS A 118 -9.19 -6.50 11.36
N GLN A 119 -8.76 -7.59 10.70
CA GLN A 119 -9.63 -8.47 9.94
C GLN A 119 -10.56 -9.33 10.83
N GLN A 120 -10.53 -9.16 12.16
CA GLN A 120 -11.26 -9.96 13.15
C GLN A 120 -10.87 -11.45 13.16
N ASN A 121 -9.74 -11.80 12.53
CA ASN A 121 -9.16 -13.13 12.58
C ASN A 121 -8.26 -13.24 13.83
N TYR A 122 -8.89 -13.10 15.00
CA TYR A 122 -8.21 -12.99 16.28
C TYR A 122 -7.36 -14.22 16.61
N TYR A 123 -7.78 -15.40 16.19
CA TYR A 123 -7.01 -16.63 16.40
C TYR A 123 -5.67 -16.61 15.65
N GLN A 124 -5.67 -16.25 14.36
CA GLN A 124 -4.42 -16.16 13.59
C GLN A 124 -3.51 -15.05 14.13
N ALA A 125 -4.08 -13.91 14.51
CA ALA A 125 -3.34 -12.83 15.16
C ALA A 125 -2.66 -13.32 16.46
N PHE A 126 -3.41 -13.99 17.34
CA PHE A 126 -2.90 -14.54 18.60
C PHE A 126 -1.74 -15.52 18.38
N VAL A 127 -1.87 -16.45 17.44
CA VAL A 127 -0.80 -17.42 17.12
C VAL A 127 0.48 -16.71 16.69
N LEU A 128 0.38 -15.68 15.85
CA LEU A 128 1.55 -14.93 15.40
C LEU A 128 2.18 -14.11 16.53
N TYR A 129 1.39 -13.46 17.39
CA TYR A 129 1.92 -12.77 18.56
C TYR A 129 2.65 -13.72 19.51
N GLN A 130 2.11 -14.91 19.76
CA GLN A 130 2.79 -15.93 20.58
C GLN A 130 4.12 -16.34 19.96
N LYS A 131 4.16 -16.58 18.64
CA LYS A 131 5.40 -16.92 17.94
C LYS A 131 6.44 -15.79 17.97
N ILE A 132 6.00 -14.53 18.01
CA ILE A 132 6.91 -13.40 18.25
C ILE A 132 7.50 -13.48 19.65
N LEU A 133 6.69 -13.79 20.67
CA LEU A 133 7.17 -13.92 22.05
C LEU A 133 8.09 -15.12 22.29
N ASP A 134 7.99 -16.18 21.48
CA ASP A 134 8.91 -17.32 21.54
C ASP A 134 10.36 -16.91 21.21
N THR A 135 10.54 -15.93 20.33
CA THR A 135 11.86 -15.44 19.89
C THR A 135 12.25 -14.12 20.52
N THR A 136 11.27 -13.27 20.83
CA THR A 136 11.41 -11.94 21.43
C THR A 136 10.52 -11.83 22.68
N PRO A 137 10.90 -12.46 23.82
CA PRO A 137 10.02 -12.56 25.00
C PRO A 137 9.63 -11.22 25.63
N ASN A 138 10.33 -10.13 25.31
CA ASN A 138 10.07 -8.79 25.83
C ASN A 138 9.35 -7.87 24.85
N HIS A 139 8.84 -8.38 23.73
CA HIS A 139 8.11 -7.59 22.73
C HIS A 139 6.81 -7.02 23.32
N GLN A 140 6.79 -5.70 23.58
CA GLN A 140 5.68 -5.05 24.28
C GLN A 140 4.39 -5.05 23.47
N GLY A 141 4.46 -4.72 22.17
CA GLY A 141 3.30 -4.74 21.26
C GLY A 141 2.59 -6.09 21.23
N ALA A 142 3.32 -7.19 21.02
CA ALA A 142 2.74 -8.54 21.02
C ALA A 142 2.06 -8.90 22.36
N LYS A 143 2.66 -8.58 23.51
CA LYS A 143 2.04 -8.78 24.83
C LYS A 143 0.72 -8.02 24.96
N LYS A 144 0.73 -6.73 24.66
CA LYS A 144 -0.46 -5.87 24.72
C LYS A 144 -1.57 -6.37 23.77
N ASN A 145 -1.21 -6.78 22.56
CA ASN A 145 -2.20 -7.21 21.57
C ASN A 145 -2.78 -8.59 21.92
N ILE A 146 -2.01 -9.49 22.54
CA ILE A 146 -2.54 -10.74 23.11
C ILE A 146 -3.63 -10.46 24.15
N GLU A 147 -3.41 -9.53 25.08
CA GLU A 147 -4.41 -9.14 26.09
C GLU A 147 -5.72 -8.63 25.47
N ILE A 148 -5.68 -8.14 24.24
CA ILE A 148 -6.85 -7.67 23.48
C ILE A 148 -7.52 -8.83 22.74
N VAL A 149 -6.76 -9.63 21.98
CA VAL A 149 -7.35 -10.65 21.10
C VAL A 149 -7.78 -11.91 21.83
N GLU A 150 -7.11 -12.28 22.93
CA GLU A 150 -7.45 -13.47 23.72
C GLU A 150 -8.89 -13.45 24.26
N PRO A 151 -9.39 -12.37 24.91
CA PRO A 151 -10.79 -12.34 25.35
C PRO A 151 -11.77 -12.36 24.18
N LEU A 152 -11.44 -11.74 23.05
CA LEU A 152 -12.30 -11.73 21.86
C LEU A 152 -12.49 -13.14 21.28
N ILE A 153 -11.44 -13.97 21.28
CA ILE A 153 -11.52 -15.39 20.90
C ILE A 153 -12.48 -16.15 21.83
N LYS A 154 -12.37 -15.93 23.14
CA LYS A 154 -13.23 -16.59 24.14
C LYS A 154 -14.70 -16.19 23.96
N THR A 155 -14.97 -14.91 23.72
CA THR A 155 -16.32 -14.42 23.44
C THR A 155 -16.89 -15.03 22.16
N SER A 156 -16.13 -15.08 21.06
CA SER A 156 -16.61 -15.71 19.82
C SER A 156 -16.87 -17.20 19.96
N ALA A 157 -16.06 -17.91 20.74
CA ALA A 157 -16.26 -19.34 21.02
C ALA A 157 -17.52 -19.58 21.87
N SER A 158 -17.81 -18.69 22.83
CA SER A 158 -19.01 -18.77 23.66
C SER A 158 -20.30 -18.44 22.91
N LEU A 159 -20.24 -17.63 21.85
CA LEU A 159 -21.38 -17.32 20.97
C LEU A 159 -21.62 -18.43 19.94
N GLY A 160 -20.59 -19.23 19.62
CA GLY A 160 -20.67 -20.35 18.66
C GLY A 160 -21.49 -21.57 19.10
N ASP A 161 -22.00 -21.59 20.34
CA ASP A 161 -22.98 -22.59 20.82
C ASP A 161 -24.45 -22.13 20.61
N SER A 162 -24.64 -20.95 20.01
CA SER A 162 -25.93 -20.51 19.47
C SER A 162 -25.71 -20.16 18.00
N GLY A 163 -25.92 -21.15 17.15
CA GLY A 163 -25.69 -21.04 15.72
C GLY A 163 -26.47 -19.88 15.11
N ASP A 164 -25.74 -18.88 14.64
CA ASP A 164 -25.98 -18.30 13.33
C ASP A 164 -24.72 -17.57 12.85
N ASN A 165 -24.27 -17.94 11.65
CA ASN A 165 -23.20 -17.26 10.96
C ASN A 165 -23.71 -15.88 10.51
N ALA A 166 -23.42 -14.85 11.30
CA ALA A 166 -23.49 -13.48 10.81
C ALA A 166 -22.28 -13.22 9.91
N ILE A 167 -22.42 -13.57 8.63
CA ILE A 167 -21.70 -12.91 7.55
C ILE A 167 -22.17 -11.45 7.60
N ILE A 168 -21.38 -10.58 8.20
CA ILE A 168 -21.66 -9.14 8.18
C ILE A 168 -21.18 -8.61 6.83
N ASP A 169 -22.16 -8.13 6.08
CA ASP A 169 -22.02 -7.50 4.77
C ASP A 169 -20.89 -6.46 4.75
N LYS A 170 -20.04 -6.61 3.74
CA LYS A 170 -19.11 -5.58 3.30
C LYS A 170 -19.89 -4.50 2.57
N GLU A 171 -20.45 -3.54 3.29
CA GLU A 171 -20.82 -2.29 2.64
C GLU A 171 -20.77 -1.12 3.62
N SER A 172 -20.18 -0.03 3.14
CA SER A 172 -19.95 1.26 3.79
C SER A 172 -18.87 1.29 4.90
N GLN A 173 -17.74 1.94 4.59
CA GLN A 173 -17.36 3.21 5.22
C GLN A 173 -15.97 3.65 4.68
N GLN A 174 -16.00 4.35 3.54
CA GLN A 174 -14.99 5.37 3.25
C GLN A 174 -15.23 6.52 4.23
N GLU A 175 -14.47 6.56 5.32
CA GLU A 175 -14.13 7.76 6.11
C GLU A 175 -13.63 7.28 7.47
N SER A 176 -12.33 7.02 7.61
CA SER A 176 -11.62 7.37 8.85
C SER A 176 -10.09 7.21 8.82
N SER A 177 -9.42 7.52 7.70
CA SER A 177 -7.96 7.56 7.65
C SER A 177 -7.34 8.93 7.99
N GLU A 178 -8.08 9.79 8.69
CA GLU A 178 -7.69 11.20 8.90
C GLU A 178 -6.94 11.51 10.21
N ASN A 179 -6.55 10.51 11.01
CA ASN A 179 -5.84 10.81 12.27
C ASN A 179 -4.76 9.82 12.69
N LEU A 180 -4.06 9.24 11.71
CA LEU A 180 -2.74 8.63 11.90
C LEU A 180 -1.63 9.38 11.12
N GLY A 181 -1.99 10.43 10.37
CA GLY A 181 -1.06 11.25 9.60
C GLY A 181 -0.37 12.38 10.39
N ASN A 182 -0.80 12.70 11.61
CA ASN A 182 -0.23 13.83 12.35
C ASN A 182 0.89 13.43 13.33
N GLN A 183 1.96 12.81 12.80
CA GLN A 183 3.29 12.90 13.39
C GLN A 183 4.37 12.69 12.31
N TYR A 184 4.40 13.58 11.32
CA TYR A 184 5.52 13.67 10.38
C TYR A 184 6.74 14.30 11.08
N GLN A 185 7.65 13.44 11.52
CA GLN A 185 9.05 13.79 11.80
C GLN A 185 9.96 12.74 11.15
N ALA A 186 9.80 12.55 9.84
CA ALA A 186 10.55 11.58 9.03
C ALA A 186 11.84 12.19 8.45
N GLU A 187 12.67 12.84 9.28
CA GLU A 187 13.94 13.41 8.82
C GLU A 187 15.19 12.67 9.35
N THR A 188 15.04 11.63 10.19
CA THR A 188 16.22 10.85 10.66
C THR A 188 15.99 9.37 11.00
N LEU A 189 14.78 8.81 10.80
CA LEU A 189 14.50 7.40 11.13
C LEU A 189 14.65 6.50 9.90
N SER A 190 15.23 5.32 10.08
CA SER A 190 15.24 4.29 9.04
C SER A 190 13.82 3.76 8.77
N ASP A 191 13.56 3.28 7.55
CA ASP A 191 12.26 2.69 7.18
C ASP A 191 11.82 1.59 8.17
N GLN A 192 12.77 0.86 8.76
CA GLN A 192 12.50 -0.15 9.79
C GLN A 192 12.04 0.45 11.12
N GLU A 193 12.76 1.44 11.65
CA GLU A 193 12.40 2.12 12.90
C GLU A 193 11.05 2.83 12.78
N TRP A 194 10.75 3.37 11.60
CA TRP A 194 9.45 3.94 11.31
C TRP A 194 8.35 2.87 11.35
N LEU A 195 8.54 1.72 10.71
CA LEU A 195 7.57 0.61 10.74
C LEU A 195 7.35 0.04 12.16
N GLU A 196 8.41 -0.01 12.99
CA GLU A 196 8.29 -0.43 14.39
C GLU A 196 7.57 0.61 15.26
N SER A 197 7.70 1.90 14.94
CA SER A 197 7.03 3.00 15.65
C SER A 197 5.54 3.08 15.39
N ILE A 198 5.08 2.49 14.27
CA ILE A 198 3.67 2.33 13.95
C ILE A 198 3.13 1.14 14.76
N GLU A 199 3.18 1.25 16.09
CA GLU A 199 2.30 0.49 16.97
C GLU A 199 0.87 1.00 16.71
N SER A 200 0.24 0.53 15.64
CA SER A 200 -1.18 0.74 15.40
C SER A 200 -1.97 -0.03 16.46
N ASP A 201 -2.16 0.61 17.62
CA ASP A 201 -2.88 0.09 18.77
C ASP A 201 -4.27 -0.40 18.31
N PRO A 202 -4.51 -1.73 18.20
CA PRO A 202 -5.78 -2.26 17.76
C PRO A 202 -6.92 -1.81 18.68
N LYS A 203 -6.60 -1.43 19.93
CA LYS A 203 -7.54 -0.89 20.92
C LYS A 203 -8.09 0.46 20.51
N VAL A 204 -7.31 1.33 19.86
CA VAL A 204 -7.78 2.64 19.38
C VAL A 204 -8.76 2.46 18.24
N PHE A 205 -8.44 1.58 17.28
CA PHE A 205 -9.31 1.25 16.16
C PHE A 205 -10.60 0.56 16.63
N LEU A 206 -10.50 -0.49 17.47
CA LEU A 206 -11.64 -1.22 18.00
C LEU A 206 -12.54 -0.33 18.86
N LYS A 207 -11.98 0.48 19.77
CA LYS A 207 -12.75 1.43 20.58
C LYS A 207 -13.50 2.44 19.71
N LYS A 208 -12.86 2.93 18.65
CA LYS A 208 -13.48 3.86 17.69
C LYS A 208 -14.61 3.19 16.91
N LYS A 209 -14.39 1.97 16.39
CA LYS A 209 -15.41 1.17 15.70
C LYS A 209 -16.62 0.88 16.59
N PHE A 210 -16.41 0.38 17.81
CA PHE A 210 -17.49 0.11 18.77
C PHE A 210 -18.27 1.37 19.18
N PHE A 211 -17.62 2.53 19.22
CA PHE A 211 -18.28 3.80 19.52
C PHE A 211 -19.21 4.24 18.38
N ILE A 212 -18.76 4.10 17.13
CA ILE A 212 -19.56 4.44 15.94
C ILE A 212 -20.78 3.54 15.82
N GLU A 213 -20.60 2.22 16.02
CA GLU A 213 -21.68 1.24 15.90
C GLU A 213 -22.80 1.48 16.94
N GLN A 214 -22.43 1.78 18.19
CA GLN A 214 -23.41 2.15 19.23
C GLN A 214 -24.15 3.45 18.92
N TYR A 215 -23.44 4.45 18.37
CA TYR A 215 -24.06 5.72 17.98
C TYR A 215 -25.09 5.55 16.86
N GLU A 216 -24.76 4.75 15.84
CA GLU A 216 -25.67 4.47 14.73
C GLU A 216 -26.89 3.63 15.15
N GLU A 217 -26.70 2.66 16.05
CA GLU A 217 -27.80 1.87 16.59
C GLU A 217 -28.75 2.74 17.44
N ALA A 218 -28.21 3.63 18.27
CA ALA A 218 -29.00 4.59 19.04
C ALA A 218 -29.80 5.54 18.14
N LYS A 219 -29.16 6.06 17.07
CA LYS A 219 -29.82 6.91 16.08
C LYS A 219 -30.94 6.17 15.34
N ARG A 220 -30.70 4.93 14.90
CA ARG A 220 -31.72 4.09 14.25
C ARG A 220 -32.92 3.83 15.16
N LYS A 221 -32.69 3.49 16.43
CA LYS A 221 -33.76 3.28 17.42
C LYS A 221 -34.57 4.57 17.67
N ALA A 222 -33.90 5.72 17.78
CA ALA A 222 -34.56 7.01 17.94
C ALA A 222 -35.44 7.37 16.73
N GLN A 223 -34.96 7.08 15.51
CA GLN A 223 -35.68 7.36 14.28
C GLN A 223 -36.88 6.41 14.05
N GLN A 224 -36.76 5.16 14.48
CA GLN A 224 -37.87 4.20 14.51
C GLN A 224 -38.93 4.53 15.56
N ALA A 225 -38.53 5.16 16.67
CA ALA A 225 -39.46 5.62 17.72
C ALA A 225 -40.22 6.89 17.33
N GLN A 226 -39.70 7.71 16.43
CA GLN A 226 -40.38 8.91 15.90
C GLN A 226 -41.37 8.61 14.76
N ASN A 227 -41.21 7.47 14.10
CA ASN A 227 -42.06 7.04 12.98
C ASN A 227 -43.18 6.07 13.40
N LYS A 228 -43.43 5.92 14.71
CA LYS A 228 -44.54 5.17 15.31
C LYS A 228 -45.41 6.11 16.12
#